data_AF-A0AAN8ICZ8-F1
#
_entry.id   AF-A0AAN8ICZ8-F1
#
_cell.length_a   1.000
_cell.length_b   1.000
_cell.length_c   1.000
_cell.angle_alpha   90.00
_cell.angle_beta   90.00
_cell.angle_gamma   90.00
#
_symmetry.space_group_name_H-M   'P 1'
#
loop_
_entity.id
_entity.type
_entity.pdbx_description
1 polymer ?
#
loop_
_entity_poly.entity_id
_entity_poly.type
_entity_poly.pdbx_seq_one_letter_code
_entity_poly.pdbx_strand_id
1 'polypeptide(L)'
;MSFNKPKKKIQLRKRFDDEDGEDEDTRRINDIRELQKAREKKNGLTEIECAVGKEKAAALEDGIQMAGGAMALTGKQKARIEAAGIEAGIREQFEKETMLRDEHEELRKFIDQGLRNGGEGSSSAEQQQNTPMDESDVLMRAASKLKGYRSEASNELLSEHMLAGIPEVDLGINARISNILETEKKKSELLEQALEKARNAAANPRKPIEEEPVLKRFAL
;
A
#
# COMPACT_ATOMS: atom_id res chain seq x y z
N MET A 1 -32.62 -34.14 -22.69
CA MET A 1 -32.35 -33.96 -24.12
C MET A 1 -31.36 -32.82 -24.27
N SER A 2 -30.13 -33.11 -24.72
CA SER A 2 -29.12 -32.10 -25.02
C SER A 2 -29.05 -31.87 -26.53
N PHE A 3 -29.24 -30.62 -26.97
CA PHE A 3 -29.14 -30.24 -28.37
C PHE A 3 -27.71 -29.83 -28.70
N ASN A 4 -26.99 -30.66 -29.45
CA ASN A 4 -25.70 -30.28 -30.03
C ASN A 4 -25.94 -29.41 -31.27
N LYS A 5 -25.42 -28.17 -31.26
CA LYS A 5 -25.48 -27.27 -32.43
C LYS A 5 -24.49 -27.72 -33.52
N PRO A 6 -24.88 -27.72 -34.81
CA PRO A 6 -23.99 -28.14 -35.88
C PRO A 6 -22.89 -27.11 -36.14
N LYS A 7 -21.64 -27.57 -36.31
CA LYS A 7 -20.49 -26.74 -36.67
C LYS A 7 -20.60 -26.30 -38.14
N LYS A 8 -20.55 -25.00 -38.42
CA LYS A 8 -20.56 -24.46 -39.80
C LYS A 8 -19.21 -24.71 -40.48
N LYS A 9 -19.22 -25.25 -41.71
CA LYS A 9 -18.01 -25.37 -42.54
C LYS A 9 -17.59 -23.97 -43.04
N ILE A 10 -16.35 -23.58 -42.74
CA ILE A 10 -15.70 -22.40 -43.29
C ILE A 10 -15.34 -22.71 -44.75
N GLN A 11 -15.76 -21.86 -45.69
CA GLN A 11 -15.36 -21.98 -47.09
C GLN A 11 -13.96 -21.41 -47.27
N LEU A 12 -12.97 -22.29 -47.43
CA LEU A 12 -11.63 -21.89 -47.90
C LEU A 12 -11.72 -21.61 -49.40
N ARG A 13 -11.32 -20.40 -49.84
CA ARG A 13 -11.17 -20.11 -51.27
C ARG A 13 -10.06 -20.97 -51.86
N LYS A 14 -10.36 -21.67 -52.95
CA LYS A 14 -9.37 -22.37 -53.77
C LYS A 14 -8.59 -21.30 -54.56
N ARG A 15 -7.27 -21.26 -54.42
CA ARG A 15 -6.43 -20.45 -55.32
C ARG A 15 -6.49 -21.08 -56.72
N PHE A 16 -6.80 -20.27 -57.71
CA PHE A 16 -6.69 -20.61 -59.12
C PHE A 16 -5.46 -19.85 -59.59
N ASP A 17 -4.39 -20.57 -59.94
CA ASP A 17 -3.19 -19.98 -60.52
C ASP A 17 -3.46 -19.78 -62.02
N ASP A 18 -3.93 -18.58 -62.38
CA ASP A 18 -3.93 -18.08 -63.75
C ASP A 18 -2.69 -17.17 -63.90
N GLU A 19 -1.60 -17.74 -64.41
CA GLU A 19 -0.26 -17.11 -64.49
C GLU A 19 -0.13 -16.04 -65.60
N ASP A 20 -1.17 -15.81 -66.41
CA ASP A 20 -1.11 -14.92 -67.60
C ASP A 20 -2.08 -13.71 -67.55
N GLY A 21 -2.77 -13.47 -66.43
CA GLY A 21 -3.77 -12.40 -66.28
C GLY A 21 -3.39 -11.26 -65.32
N GLU A 22 -2.26 -11.38 -64.61
CA GLU A 22 -1.94 -10.51 -63.46
C GLU A 22 -1.83 -9.02 -63.82
N ASP A 23 -1.28 -8.69 -64.99
CA ASP A 23 -1.11 -7.30 -65.41
C ASP A 23 -2.43 -6.60 -65.78
N GLU A 24 -3.40 -7.33 -66.30
CA GLU A 24 -4.69 -6.76 -66.68
C GLU A 24 -5.61 -6.64 -65.46
N ASP A 25 -5.57 -7.64 -64.57
CA ASP A 25 -6.36 -7.64 -63.34
C ASP A 25 -5.82 -6.66 -62.31
N THR A 26 -4.50 -6.47 -62.19
CA THR A 26 -3.92 -5.43 -61.33
C THR A 26 -4.32 -4.02 -61.80
N ARG A 27 -4.36 -3.77 -63.12
CA ARG A 27 -4.86 -2.49 -63.67
C ARG A 27 -6.33 -2.26 -63.32
N ARG A 28 -7.20 -3.26 -63.55
CA ARG A 28 -8.63 -3.19 -63.19
C ARG A 28 -8.83 -2.96 -61.69
N ILE A 29 -8.04 -3.63 -60.84
CA ILE A 29 -8.10 -3.45 -59.38
C ILE A 29 -7.65 -2.04 -58.99
N ASN A 30 -6.61 -1.50 -59.63
CA ASN A 30 -6.14 -0.13 -59.38
C ASN A 30 -7.19 0.90 -59.81
N ASP A 31 -7.81 0.74 -60.98
CA ASP A 31 -8.88 1.62 -61.47
C ASP A 31 -10.09 1.61 -60.52
N ILE A 32 -10.49 0.42 -60.03
CA ILE A 32 -11.56 0.28 -59.03
C ILE A 32 -11.18 0.96 -57.72
N ARG A 33 -9.93 0.84 -57.28
CA ARG A 33 -9.43 1.46 -56.04
C ARG A 33 -9.38 2.98 -56.15
N GLU A 34 -9.05 3.51 -57.32
CA GLU A 34 -9.09 4.95 -57.61
C GLU A 34 -10.53 5.48 -57.63
N LEU A 35 -11.47 4.75 -58.25
CA LEU A 35 -12.89 5.07 -58.21
C LEU A 35 -13.46 5.05 -56.79
N GLN A 36 -13.01 4.11 -55.95
CA GLN A 36 -13.38 4.06 -54.54
C GLN A 36 -12.84 5.27 -53.78
N LYS A 37 -11.56 5.62 -53.94
CA LYS A 37 -10.96 6.83 -53.35
C LYS A 37 -11.64 8.12 -53.82
N ALA A 38 -12.07 8.19 -55.07
CA ALA A 38 -12.80 9.35 -55.60
C ALA A 38 -14.21 9.47 -54.99
N ARG A 39 -14.81 8.35 -54.56
CA ARG A 39 -16.11 8.31 -53.86
C ARG A 39 -15.99 8.52 -52.36
N GLU A 40 -14.81 8.37 -51.77
CA GLU A 40 -14.56 8.71 -50.37
C GLU A 40 -14.77 10.22 -50.19
N LYS A 41 -15.85 10.57 -49.48
CA LYS A 41 -16.07 11.95 -49.07
C LYS A 41 -14.97 12.30 -48.07
N LYS A 42 -14.17 13.32 -48.38
CA LYS A 42 -13.21 13.87 -47.42
C LYS A 42 -14.01 14.41 -46.23
N ASN A 43 -13.72 13.91 -45.04
CA ASN A 43 -14.29 14.47 -43.82
C ASN A 43 -13.95 15.96 -43.75
N GLY A 44 -14.92 16.77 -43.34
CA GLY A 44 -14.72 18.20 -43.15
C GLY A 44 -13.71 18.50 -42.03
N LEU A 45 -13.42 19.78 -41.85
CA LEU A 45 -12.63 20.24 -40.70
C LEU A 45 -13.39 19.89 -39.40
N THR A 46 -12.69 19.37 -38.40
CA THR A 46 -13.24 19.19 -37.06
C THR A 46 -13.51 20.56 -36.42
N GLU A 47 -14.40 20.63 -35.41
CA GLU A 47 -14.74 21.91 -34.73
C GLU A 47 -13.48 22.62 -34.20
N ILE A 48 -12.52 21.85 -33.68
CA ILE A 48 -11.24 22.34 -33.17
C ILE A 48 -10.34 22.84 -34.32
N GLU A 49 -10.24 22.09 -35.42
CA GLU A 49 -9.50 22.52 -36.61
C GLU A 49 -10.07 23.78 -37.25
N CYS A 50 -11.40 23.95 -37.22
CA CYS A 50 -12.06 25.14 -37.74
C CYS A 50 -11.81 26.37 -36.86
N ALA A 51 -11.78 26.20 -35.54
CA ALA A 51 -11.57 27.29 -34.59
C ALA A 51 -10.10 27.72 -34.46
N VAL A 52 -9.16 26.76 -34.44
CA VAL A 52 -7.75 27.01 -34.08
C VAL A 52 -6.79 26.83 -35.26
N GLY A 53 -7.22 26.12 -36.31
CA GLY A 53 -6.40 25.76 -37.46
C GLY A 53 -5.72 24.39 -37.30
N LYS A 54 -5.49 23.70 -38.43
CA LYS A 54 -5.03 22.29 -38.48
C LYS A 54 -3.77 22.00 -37.68
N GLU A 55 -2.74 22.85 -37.81
CA GLU A 55 -1.45 22.62 -37.14
C GLU A 55 -1.56 22.74 -35.61
N LYS A 56 -2.37 23.68 -35.13
CA LYS A 56 -2.58 23.90 -33.70
C LYS A 56 -3.56 22.90 -33.08
N ALA A 57 -4.54 22.43 -33.85
CA ALA A 57 -5.43 21.36 -33.45
C ALA A 57 -4.68 20.04 -33.25
N ALA A 58 -3.72 19.71 -34.13
CA ALA A 58 -2.89 18.52 -34.00
C ALA A 58 -2.00 18.54 -32.73
N ALA A 59 -1.57 19.72 -32.28
CA ALA A 59 -0.85 19.88 -31.02
C ALA A 59 -1.75 19.78 -29.78
N LEU A 60 -3.06 20.02 -29.94
CA LEU A 60 -4.06 19.90 -28.87
C LEU A 60 -4.63 18.48 -28.74
N GLU A 61 -4.58 17.70 -29.81
CA GLU A 61 -5.01 16.29 -29.85
C GLU A 61 -4.08 15.33 -29.07
N ASP A 62 -2.99 15.83 -28.49
CA ASP A 62 -2.07 15.08 -27.63
C ASP A 62 -2.68 14.63 -26.28
N GLY A 63 -3.99 14.82 -26.10
CA GLY A 63 -4.75 14.32 -24.97
C GLY A 63 -6.13 13.82 -25.38
N ILE A 64 -6.29 12.50 -25.43
CA ILE A 64 -7.57 11.78 -25.56
C ILE A 64 -8.21 11.84 -26.96
N GLN A 65 -8.32 10.67 -27.59
CA GLN A 65 -9.06 10.46 -28.83
C GLN A 65 -10.45 9.89 -28.55
N MET A 66 -11.47 10.39 -29.26
CA MET A 66 -12.82 9.86 -29.18
C MET A 66 -12.99 8.71 -30.17
N ALA A 67 -12.81 7.47 -29.70
CA ALA A 67 -13.08 6.27 -30.49
C ALA A 67 -14.44 5.69 -30.11
N GLY A 68 -15.44 5.82 -30.98
CA GLY A 68 -16.75 5.17 -30.80
C GLY A 68 -17.55 5.68 -29.60
N GLY A 69 -17.51 6.99 -29.31
CA GLY A 69 -18.30 7.62 -28.23
C GLY A 69 -17.69 7.50 -26.84
N ALA A 70 -16.60 6.76 -26.66
CA ALA A 70 -15.84 6.71 -25.42
C ALA A 70 -14.51 7.47 -25.56
N MET A 71 -14.14 8.20 -24.51
CA MET A 71 -12.82 8.81 -24.39
C MET A 71 -11.76 7.71 -24.24
N ALA A 72 -10.87 7.59 -25.22
CA ALA A 72 -9.73 6.68 -25.17
C ALA A 72 -8.42 7.47 -25.14
N LEU A 73 -7.54 7.16 -24.20
CA LEU A 73 -6.20 7.74 -24.16
C LEU A 73 -5.40 7.28 -25.39
N THR A 74 -4.63 8.19 -25.98
CA THR A 74 -3.75 7.87 -27.11
C THR A 74 -2.69 6.85 -26.67
N GLY A 75 -2.25 5.98 -27.58
CA GLY A 75 -1.25 4.96 -27.26
C GLY A 75 0.06 5.55 -26.72
N LYS A 76 0.44 6.75 -27.17
CA LYS A 76 1.60 7.50 -26.66
C LYS A 76 1.41 7.96 -25.22
N GLN A 77 0.23 8.48 -24.86
CA GLN A 77 -0.06 8.92 -23.50
C GLN A 77 -0.16 7.73 -22.53
N LYS A 78 -0.74 6.61 -22.98
CA LYS A 78 -0.77 5.36 -22.20
C LYS A 78 0.64 4.86 -21.89
N ALA A 79 1.54 4.84 -22.89
CA ALA A 79 2.94 4.45 -22.70
C ALA A 79 3.71 5.39 -21.75
N ARG A 80 3.43 6.71 -21.80
CA ARG A 80 4.04 7.68 -20.86
C ARG A 80 3.58 7.46 -19.42
N ILE A 81 2.29 7.19 -19.20
CA ILE A 81 1.74 6.91 -17.87
C ILE A 81 2.30 5.58 -17.33
N GLU A 82 2.40 4.56 -18.17
CA GLU A 82 2.98 3.26 -17.80
C GLU A 82 4.47 3.38 -17.45
N ALA A 83 5.25 4.11 -18.25
CA ALA A 83 6.66 4.37 -17.96
C ALA A 83 6.86 5.14 -16.64
N ALA A 84 6.04 6.17 -16.38
CA ALA A 84 6.08 6.91 -15.11
C ALA A 84 5.67 6.04 -13.91
N GLY A 85 4.72 5.12 -14.09
CA GLY A 85 4.33 4.16 -13.05
C GLY A 85 5.44 3.15 -12.72
N ILE A 86 6.16 2.67 -13.74
CA ILE A 86 7.32 1.78 -13.55
C ILE A 86 8.47 2.52 -12.85
N GLU A 87 8.77 3.76 -13.25
CA GLU A 87 9.81 4.58 -12.62
C GLU A 87 9.51 4.87 -11.14
N ALA A 88 8.27 5.21 -10.82
CA ALA A 88 7.83 5.42 -9.44
C ALA A 88 7.92 4.13 -8.61
N GLY A 89 7.51 2.99 -9.16
CA GLY A 89 7.60 1.70 -8.49
C GLY A 89 9.06 1.26 -8.24
N ILE A 90 9.96 1.52 -9.18
CA ILE A 90 11.40 1.26 -9.04
C ILE A 90 11.99 2.16 -7.94
N ARG A 91 11.62 3.44 -7.91
CA ARG A 91 12.08 4.37 -6.86
C ARG A 91 11.60 3.95 -5.47
N GLU A 92 10.34 3.55 -5.33
CA GLU A 92 9.80 3.06 -4.05
C GLU A 92 10.50 1.78 -3.58
N GLN A 93 10.85 0.87 -4.51
CA GLN A 93 11.64 -0.31 -4.20
C GLN A 93 13.05 0.03 -3.71
N PHE A 94 13.74 0.98 -4.37
CA PHE A 94 15.06 1.46 -3.93
C PHE A 94 15.01 2.19 -2.59
N GLU A 95 13.96 2.98 -2.31
CA GLU A 95 13.77 3.64 -1.01
C GLU A 95 13.57 2.59 0.11
N LYS A 96 12.73 1.57 -0.13
CA LYS A 96 12.57 0.45 0.83
C LYS A 96 13.85 -0.36 1.03
N GLU A 97 14.59 -0.62 -0.05
CA GLU A 97 15.86 -1.37 0.02
C GLU A 97 16.95 -0.56 0.73
N THR A 98 17.00 0.76 0.51
CA THR A 98 17.94 1.66 1.19
C THR A 98 17.62 1.73 2.68
N MET A 99 16.34 1.84 3.06
CA MET A 99 15.94 1.78 4.48
C MET A 99 16.32 0.45 5.13
N LEU A 100 16.05 -0.69 4.48
CA LEU A 100 16.42 -2.00 5.01
C LEU A 100 17.95 -2.14 5.15
N ARG A 101 18.71 -1.61 4.18
CA ARG A 101 20.18 -1.66 4.20
C ARG A 101 20.76 -0.79 5.31
N ASP A 102 20.20 0.39 5.52
CA ASP A 102 20.62 1.34 6.55
C ASP A 102 20.29 0.81 7.95
N GLU A 103 19.10 0.22 8.15
CA GLU A 103 18.74 -0.49 9.38
C GLU A 103 19.73 -1.63 9.69
N HIS A 104 20.11 -2.41 8.68
CA HIS A 104 21.12 -3.46 8.84
C HIS A 104 22.52 -2.91 9.15
N GLU A 105 22.88 -1.75 8.62
CA GLU A 105 24.15 -1.08 8.94
C GLU A 105 24.16 -0.54 10.37
N GLU A 106 23.06 0.06 10.83
CA GLU A 106 22.89 0.49 12.21
C GLU A 106 22.91 -0.69 13.20
N LEU A 107 22.25 -1.79 12.88
CA LEU A 107 22.30 -3.02 13.69
C LEU A 107 23.72 -3.59 13.78
N ARG A 108 24.49 -3.58 12.69
CA ARG A 108 25.90 -3.99 12.70
C ARG A 108 26.75 -3.05 13.55
N LYS A 109 26.58 -1.73 13.40
CA LYS A 109 27.26 -0.73 14.24
C LYS A 109 26.92 -0.92 15.72
N PHE A 110 25.66 -1.23 16.04
CA PHE A 110 25.22 -1.50 17.41
C PHE A 110 25.84 -2.79 17.97
N ILE A 111 25.91 -3.86 17.18
CA ILE A 111 26.59 -5.11 17.56
C ILE A 111 28.09 -4.86 17.77
N ASP A 112 28.76 -4.19 16.83
CA ASP A 112 30.19 -3.87 16.92
C ASP A 112 30.46 -2.95 18.11
N GLN A 113 29.59 -1.96 18.36
CA GLN A 113 29.71 -1.10 19.54
C GLN A 113 29.46 -1.88 20.84
N GLY A 114 28.50 -2.81 20.87
CA GLY A 114 28.26 -3.71 22.00
C GLY A 114 29.42 -4.68 22.26
N LEU A 115 30.09 -5.17 21.22
CA LEU A 115 31.30 -6.00 21.35
C LEU A 115 32.53 -5.18 21.76
N ARG A 116 32.69 -3.96 21.23
CA ARG A 116 33.81 -3.06 21.56
C ARG A 116 33.70 -2.43 22.94
N ASN A 117 32.47 -2.19 23.40
CA ASN A 117 32.17 -1.83 24.79
C ASN A 117 32.30 -3.02 25.75
N GLY A 118 32.67 -4.21 25.25
CA GLY A 118 33.32 -5.30 25.97
C GLY A 118 32.67 -5.73 27.28
N GLY A 119 31.91 -6.83 27.26
CA GLY A 119 31.87 -7.77 28.40
C GLY A 119 31.37 -7.25 29.76
N GLU A 120 30.85 -6.03 29.83
CA GLU A 120 30.29 -5.42 31.04
C GLU A 120 28.90 -4.89 30.70
N GLY A 121 27.89 -5.77 30.69
CA GLY A 121 26.49 -5.30 30.67
C GLY A 121 25.45 -6.12 29.92
N SER A 122 25.71 -7.37 29.49
CA SER A 122 24.61 -8.26 29.09
C SER A 122 24.92 -9.74 29.35
N SER A 123 25.06 -10.07 30.63
CA SER A 123 24.84 -11.42 31.13
C SER A 123 23.52 -11.43 31.92
N SER A 124 22.39 -11.17 31.26
CA SER A 124 21.10 -11.43 31.88
C SER A 124 20.00 -11.71 30.86
N ALA A 125 20.10 -12.86 30.20
CA ALA A 125 18.94 -13.46 29.53
C ALA A 125 18.72 -14.94 29.87
N GLU A 126 19.65 -15.61 30.56
CA GLU A 126 19.46 -17.03 30.91
C GLU A 126 20.02 -17.34 32.30
N GLN A 127 19.35 -16.85 33.34
CA GLN A 127 19.28 -17.58 34.61
C GLN A 127 17.85 -17.46 35.12
N GLN A 128 17.07 -18.48 34.79
CA GLN A 128 15.79 -18.77 35.43
C GLN A 128 16.04 -18.97 36.93
N GLN A 129 15.92 -17.90 37.70
CA GLN A 129 15.73 -18.02 39.13
C GLN A 129 14.26 -18.39 39.34
N ASN A 130 14.03 -19.63 39.76
CA ASN A 130 12.77 -20.15 40.28
C ASN A 130 12.43 -19.39 41.58
N THR A 131 11.93 -18.17 41.43
CA THR A 131 11.13 -17.50 42.44
C THR A 131 9.69 -17.97 42.25
N PRO A 132 8.92 -18.24 43.32
CA PRO A 132 7.49 -18.49 43.18
C PRO A 132 6.84 -17.18 42.73
N MET A 133 6.79 -16.98 41.42
CA MET A 133 6.05 -15.90 40.78
C MET A 133 4.57 -16.17 41.00
N ASP A 134 3.84 -15.14 41.43
CA ASP A 134 2.39 -15.19 41.51
C ASP A 134 1.81 -15.49 40.11
N GLU A 135 0.77 -16.31 40.05
CA GLU A 135 0.20 -16.78 38.77
C GLU A 135 -0.26 -15.58 37.90
N SER A 136 -0.65 -14.49 38.56
CA SER A 136 -1.05 -13.23 37.94
C SER A 136 0.09 -12.55 37.15
N ASP A 137 1.32 -12.57 37.67
CA ASP A 137 2.49 -11.94 37.06
C ASP A 137 2.99 -12.73 35.84
N VAL A 138 2.90 -14.06 35.91
CA VAL A 138 3.21 -14.94 34.77
C VAL A 138 2.24 -14.70 33.62
N LEU A 139 0.95 -14.60 33.93
CA LEU A 139 -0.10 -14.34 32.95
C LEU A 139 0.06 -12.95 32.32
N MET A 140 0.38 -11.93 33.11
CA MET A 140 0.61 -10.55 32.66
C MET A 140 1.83 -10.45 31.73
N ARG A 141 2.92 -11.17 32.04
CA ARG A 141 4.12 -11.24 31.19
C ARG A 141 3.85 -11.96 29.87
N ALA A 142 3.05 -13.02 29.90
CA ALA A 142 2.63 -13.73 28.69
C ALA A 142 1.74 -12.86 27.81
N ALA A 143 0.76 -12.17 28.39
CA ALA A 143 -0.12 -11.24 27.69
C ALA A 143 0.64 -10.06 27.06
N SER A 144 1.65 -9.52 27.76
CA SER A 144 2.49 -8.44 27.25
C SER A 144 3.32 -8.85 26.03
N LYS A 145 3.81 -10.10 25.99
CA LYS A 145 4.48 -10.66 24.81
C LYS A 145 3.50 -10.82 23.65
N LEU A 146 2.28 -11.26 23.91
CA LEU A 146 1.23 -11.41 22.89
C LEU A 146 0.73 -10.07 22.32
N LYS A 147 0.73 -9.01 23.13
CA LYS A 147 0.31 -7.66 22.72
C LYS A 147 1.11 -7.11 21.54
N GLY A 148 2.41 -7.42 21.45
CA GLY A 148 3.26 -7.03 20.31
C GLY A 148 2.98 -7.80 19.01
N TYR A 149 2.35 -8.97 19.10
CA TYR A 149 1.91 -9.77 17.94
C TYR A 149 0.46 -9.51 17.54
N ARG A 150 -0.26 -8.69 18.32
CA ARG A 150 -1.61 -8.24 17.97
C ARG A 150 -1.47 -7.23 16.83
N SER A 151 -1.95 -7.58 15.65
CA SER A 151 -1.97 -6.65 14.53
C SER A 151 -2.99 -5.56 14.83
N GLU A 152 -2.54 -4.40 15.30
CA GLU A 152 -3.36 -3.20 15.43
C GLU A 152 -4.01 -2.84 14.07
N ALA A 153 -3.37 -3.22 12.96
CA ALA A 153 -3.90 -3.15 11.60
C ALA A 153 -5.24 -3.89 11.39
N SER A 154 -5.54 -4.96 12.14
CA SER A 154 -6.83 -5.66 12.04
C SER A 154 -7.94 -5.01 12.87
N ASN A 155 -7.58 -4.34 13.97
CA ASN A 155 -8.53 -3.57 14.78
C ASN A 155 -8.90 -2.25 14.10
N GLU A 156 -7.97 -1.62 13.40
CA GLU A 156 -8.22 -0.35 12.71
C GLU A 156 -9.27 -0.52 11.61
N LEU A 157 -9.15 -1.57 10.77
CA LEU A 157 -10.11 -1.87 9.70
C LEU A 157 -11.50 -2.26 10.23
N LEU A 158 -11.58 -3.01 11.34
CA LEU A 158 -12.86 -3.38 11.94
C LEU A 158 -13.48 -2.21 12.71
N SER A 159 -12.66 -1.43 13.43
CA SER A 159 -13.09 -0.23 14.15
C SER A 159 -13.63 0.81 13.20
N GLU A 160 -12.98 1.03 12.06
CA GLU A 160 -13.44 1.97 11.04
C GLU A 160 -14.75 1.51 10.38
N HIS A 161 -14.90 0.20 10.13
CA HIS A 161 -16.18 -0.36 9.68
C HIS A 161 -17.30 -0.19 10.72
N MET A 162 -16.99 -0.37 12.01
CA MET A 162 -17.95 -0.15 13.10
C MET A 162 -18.29 1.33 13.27
N LEU A 163 -17.33 2.24 13.13
CA LEU A 163 -17.53 3.69 13.21
C LEU A 163 -18.34 4.22 12.01
N ALA A 164 -18.02 3.74 10.79
CA ALA A 164 -18.78 4.06 9.59
C ALA A 164 -20.20 3.46 9.59
N GLY A 165 -20.42 2.41 10.39
CA GLY A 165 -21.72 1.78 10.59
C GLY A 165 -22.60 2.45 11.67
N ILE A 166 -22.09 3.43 12.41
CA ILE A 166 -22.89 4.21 13.36
C ILE A 166 -23.55 5.36 12.58
N PRO A 167 -24.87 5.32 12.35
CA PRO A 167 -25.56 6.48 11.80
C PRO A 167 -25.38 7.65 12.77
N GLU A 168 -25.03 8.81 12.24
CA GLU A 168 -25.01 10.06 13.01
C GLU A 168 -26.43 10.34 13.53
N VAL A 169 -26.67 10.01 14.80
CA VAL A 169 -27.84 10.49 15.51
C VAL A 169 -27.45 11.86 16.03
N ASP A 170 -28.12 12.91 15.57
CA ASP A 170 -27.92 14.25 16.11
C ASP A 170 -28.25 14.26 17.61
N LEU A 171 -27.22 14.11 18.45
CA LEU A 171 -27.32 14.07 19.92
C LEU A 171 -27.80 15.41 20.51
N GLY A 172 -27.93 16.45 19.68
CA GLY A 172 -28.19 17.82 20.12
C GLY A 172 -26.99 18.44 20.82
N ILE A 173 -26.97 19.78 20.87
CA ILE A 173 -25.84 20.53 21.45
C ILE A 173 -25.68 20.23 22.95
N ASN A 174 -26.78 20.04 23.69
CA ASN A 174 -26.74 19.80 25.14
C ASN A 174 -26.09 18.45 25.50
N ALA A 175 -26.40 17.36 24.79
CA ALA A 175 -25.77 16.07 25.07
C ALA A 175 -24.29 16.07 24.65
N ARG A 176 -23.95 16.77 23.55
CA ARG A 176 -22.54 16.99 23.16
C ARG A 176 -21.78 17.71 24.26
N ILE A 177 -22.35 18.77 24.84
CA ILE A 177 -21.75 19.52 25.95
C ILE A 177 -21.59 18.61 27.19
N SER A 178 -22.60 17.83 27.56
CA SER A 178 -22.51 16.90 28.71
C SER A 178 -21.38 15.89 28.53
N ASN A 179 -21.26 15.30 27.34
CA ASN A 179 -20.20 14.33 27.04
C ASN A 179 -18.81 14.98 27.09
N ILE A 180 -18.68 16.23 26.60
CA ILE A 180 -17.41 16.98 26.70
C ILE A 180 -17.06 17.24 28.16
N LEU A 181 -18.01 17.69 28.98
CA LEU A 181 -17.77 17.96 30.41
C LEU A 181 -17.39 16.69 31.18
N GLU A 182 -18.07 15.57 30.92
CA GLU A 182 -17.77 14.29 31.56
C GLU A 182 -16.41 13.73 31.17
N THR A 183 -16.05 13.84 29.88
CA THR A 183 -14.74 13.38 29.39
C THR A 183 -13.60 14.25 29.90
N GLU A 184 -13.80 15.57 29.98
CA GLU A 184 -12.85 16.51 30.55
C GLU A 184 -12.62 16.24 32.04
N LYS A 185 -13.70 16.00 32.81
CA LYS A 185 -13.61 15.63 34.23
C LYS A 185 -12.83 14.34 34.47
N LYS A 186 -13.11 13.28 33.71
CA LYS A 186 -12.36 12.01 33.84
C LYS A 186 -10.89 12.19 33.43
N LYS A 187 -10.62 13.02 32.42
CA LYS A 187 -9.25 13.34 32.00
C LYS A 187 -8.48 14.06 33.11
N SER A 188 -9.08 15.03 33.79
CA SER A 188 -8.43 15.72 34.91
C SER A 188 -8.16 14.78 36.08
N GLU A 189 -9.12 13.91 36.43
CA GLU A 189 -8.94 12.91 37.50
C GLU A 189 -7.79 11.93 37.19
N LEU A 190 -7.67 11.47 35.94
CA LEU A 190 -6.57 10.59 35.53
C LEU A 190 -5.20 11.29 35.59
N LEU A 191 -5.14 12.56 35.22
CA LEU A 191 -3.91 13.35 35.32
C LEU A 191 -3.49 13.55 36.77
N GLU A 192 -4.44 13.83 37.66
CA GLU A 192 -4.18 13.95 39.10
C GLU A 192 -3.65 12.63 39.68
N GLN A 193 -4.29 11.51 39.37
CA GLN A 193 -3.81 10.19 39.79
C GLN A 193 -2.42 9.86 39.21
N ALA A 194 -2.12 10.27 37.98
CA ALA A 194 -0.81 10.07 37.39
C ALA A 194 0.27 10.90 38.11
N LEU A 195 -0.05 12.14 38.48
CA LEU A 195 0.82 13.01 39.26
C LEU A 195 1.04 12.46 40.68
N GLU A 196 0.00 11.95 41.34
CA GLU A 196 0.11 11.30 42.65
C GLU A 196 0.96 10.04 42.59
N LYS A 197 0.78 9.20 41.57
CA LYS A 197 1.62 8.02 41.34
C LYS A 197 3.08 8.39 41.10
N ALA A 198 3.34 9.42 40.30
CA ALA A 198 4.70 9.92 40.06
C ALA A 198 5.33 10.49 41.34
N ARG A 199 4.56 11.23 42.15
CA ARG A 199 5.01 11.76 43.44
C ARG A 199 5.31 10.63 44.44
N ASN A 200 4.47 9.61 44.50
CA ASN A 200 4.68 8.44 45.36
C ASN A 200 5.89 7.61 44.92
N ALA A 201 6.12 7.47 43.61
CA ALA A 201 7.33 6.83 43.07
C ALA A 201 8.60 7.63 43.41
N ALA A 202 8.55 8.96 43.37
CA ALA A 202 9.66 9.82 43.76
C ALA A 202 9.91 9.83 45.28
N ALA A 203 8.88 9.64 46.10
CA ALA A 203 8.98 9.66 47.56
C ALA A 203 9.55 8.36 48.16
N ASN A 204 9.50 7.23 47.45
CA ASN A 204 9.99 5.94 47.96
C ASN A 204 10.95 5.24 46.98
N PRO A 205 12.18 5.75 46.80
CA PRO A 205 13.21 5.02 46.06
C PRO A 205 13.58 3.76 46.86
N ARG A 206 13.27 2.58 46.33
CA ARG A 206 13.70 1.29 46.94
C ARG A 206 15.21 1.32 47.15
N LYS A 207 15.67 1.18 48.40
CA LYS A 207 17.10 1.08 48.73
C LYS A 207 17.62 -0.30 48.28
N PRO A 208 18.81 -0.37 47.63
CA PRO A 208 19.46 -1.65 47.38
C PRO A 208 19.89 -2.25 48.73
N ILE A 209 19.53 -3.50 48.95
CA ILE A 209 19.90 -4.28 50.14
C ILE A 209 21.35 -4.70 49.96
N GLU A 210 22.23 -4.23 50.85
CA GLU A 210 23.64 -4.66 50.90
C GLU A 210 23.67 -6.10 51.43
N GLU A 211 24.01 -7.06 50.56
CA GLU A 211 24.27 -8.45 50.98
C GLU A 211 25.77 -8.61 51.30
N GLU A 212 26.07 -8.90 52.57
CA GLU A 212 27.43 -9.23 53.02
C GLU A 212 27.93 -10.55 52.39
N PRO A 213 29.24 -10.68 52.12
CA PRO A 213 29.78 -11.85 51.43
C PRO A 213 29.82 -13.08 52.34
N VAL A 214 28.99 -14.08 52.03
CA VAL A 214 29.02 -15.40 52.68
C VAL A 214 30.27 -16.18 52.22
N LEU A 215 31.20 -16.38 53.17
CA LEU A 215 32.40 -17.21 53.00
C LEU A 215 32.05 -18.63 52.55
N LYS A 216 32.51 -19.01 51.35
CA LYS A 216 32.44 -20.39 50.82
C LYS A 216 33.29 -21.32 51.69
N ARG A 217 32.66 -22.13 52.54
CA ARG A 217 33.28 -23.31 53.14
C ARG A 217 33.35 -24.42 52.11
N PHE A 218 34.52 -24.64 51.54
CA PHE A 218 34.85 -25.88 50.85
C PHE A 218 35.23 -26.94 51.90
N ALA A 219 34.55 -28.08 51.89
CA ALA A 219 35.04 -29.31 52.52
C ALA A 219 34.50 -30.54 51.76
N LEU A 220 35.49 -31.30 51.26
CA LEU A 220 35.53 -32.68 50.74
C LEU A 220 34.33 -33.25 49.98
#